data_AF-A0A370FU48-F1
#
_entry.id   AF-A0A370FU48-F1
#
_cell.length_a   1.000
_cell.length_b   1.000
_cell.length_c   1.000
_cell.angle_alpha   90.00
_cell.angle_beta   90.00
_cell.angle_gamma   90.00
#
_symmetry.space_group_name_H-M   'P 1'
#
loop_
_entity.id
_entity.type
_entity.pdbx_description
1 polymer ?
#
loop_
_entity_poly.entity_id
_entity_poly.type
_entity_poly.pdbx_seq_one_letter_code
_entity_poly.pdbx_strand_id
1 'polypeptide(L)'
;MSNDYVWKLNVEYPLDALHPDDAPWFAGHLRSDWAPPGWDPDGEYIDRFKTERFIWPSVRKFYLSRSAAVDRALLLEHYDAKVRLLRSVPLTFEERPFKRPLRLIAGGAV
;
A
#
# COMPACT_ATOMS: atom_id res chain seq x y z
N MET A 1 -13.43 -17.12 14.46
CA MET A 1 -12.02 -17.55 14.30
C MET A 1 -11.16 -16.30 14.42
N SER A 2 -10.38 -16.18 15.50
CA SER A 2 -9.38 -15.11 15.59
C SER A 2 -8.33 -15.36 14.50
N ASN A 3 -7.99 -14.33 13.73
CA ASN A 3 -6.88 -14.45 12.79
C ASN A 3 -5.58 -14.41 13.58
N ASP A 4 -5.00 -15.59 13.81
CA ASP A 4 -3.74 -15.73 14.54
C ASP A 4 -2.54 -15.15 13.77
N TYR A 5 -2.73 -14.75 12.51
CA TYR A 5 -1.67 -14.28 11.63
C TYR A 5 -2.10 -13.02 10.89
N VAL A 6 -1.10 -12.21 10.52
CA VAL A 6 -1.24 -11.15 9.53
C VAL A 6 -0.32 -11.41 8.35
N TRP A 7 -0.72 -10.88 7.21
CA TRP A 7 0.03 -10.99 5.96
C TRP A 7 0.61 -9.63 5.60
N LYS A 8 1.79 -9.61 5.02
CA LYS A 8 2.44 -8.40 4.52
C LYS A 8 2.94 -8.67 3.10
N LEU A 9 2.84 -7.67 2.24
CA LEU A 9 3.46 -7.70 0.93
C LEU A 9 4.79 -6.97 0.99
N ASN A 10 5.85 -7.59 0.46
CA ASN A 10 7.08 -6.91 0.14
C ASN A 10 7.14 -6.74 -1.37
N VAL A 11 7.14 -5.49 -1.83
CA VAL A 11 6.92 -5.13 -3.24
C VAL A 11 8.17 -4.45 -3.77
N GLU A 12 8.65 -4.96 -4.89
CA GLU A 12 9.74 -4.39 -5.68
C GLU A 12 9.16 -3.92 -7.00
N TYR A 13 9.13 -2.61 -7.19
CA TYR A 13 8.65 -1.98 -8.43
C TYR A 13 9.72 -2.06 -9.53
N PRO A 14 9.32 -2.02 -10.81
CA PRO A 14 10.28 -2.02 -11.90
C PRO A 14 11.10 -0.72 -11.88
N LEU A 15 12.36 -0.77 -12.32
CA LEU A 15 13.33 0.31 -12.13
C LEU A 15 12.96 1.59 -12.88
N ASP A 16 12.27 1.46 -14.01
CA ASP A 16 11.77 2.55 -14.83
C ASP A 16 10.58 3.30 -14.18
N ALA A 17 9.86 2.64 -13.26
CA ALA A 17 8.81 3.24 -12.44
C ALA A 17 9.35 4.05 -11.25
N LEU A 18 10.64 3.95 -10.95
CA LEU A 18 11.29 4.68 -9.88
C LEU A 18 12.00 5.93 -10.42
N HIS A 19 12.09 6.97 -9.61
CA HIS A 19 12.93 8.12 -9.96
C HIS A 19 14.42 7.69 -10.00
N PRO A 20 15.20 8.14 -11.00
CA PRO A 20 16.60 7.74 -11.17
C PRO A 20 17.47 8.02 -9.94
N ASP A 21 17.16 9.11 -9.24
CA ASP A 21 17.90 9.58 -8.04
C ASP A 21 17.71 8.65 -6.83
N ASP A 22 16.67 7.81 -6.84
CA ASP A 22 16.32 6.93 -5.72
C ASP A 22 16.73 5.47 -5.91
N ALA A 23 17.29 5.15 -7.09
CA ALA A 23 17.47 3.78 -7.58
C ALA A 23 18.31 2.81 -6.70
N PRO A 24 19.25 3.21 -5.82
CA PRO A 24 20.07 2.20 -5.14
C PRO A 24 19.86 2.00 -3.63
N TRP A 25 19.17 2.89 -2.89
CA TRP A 25 19.23 2.82 -1.40
C TRP A 25 17.90 3.02 -0.65
N PHE A 26 16.86 3.53 -1.32
CA PHE A 26 15.54 3.69 -0.74
C PHE A 26 14.50 2.99 -1.62
N ALA A 27 13.38 2.57 -1.02
CA ALA A 27 12.20 2.26 -1.81
C ALA A 27 11.82 3.54 -2.55
N GLY A 28 12.32 3.69 -3.78
CA GLY A 28 12.35 4.97 -4.45
C GLY A 28 10.98 5.57 -4.68
N HIS A 29 10.93 6.88 -4.85
CA HIS A 29 9.68 7.54 -5.14
C HIS A 29 9.15 7.03 -6.47
N LEU A 30 7.89 6.59 -6.45
CA LEU A 30 7.19 6.16 -7.66
C LEU A 30 6.94 7.37 -8.54
N ARG A 31 7.31 7.24 -9.81
CA ARG A 31 7.05 8.22 -10.84
C ARG A 31 5.56 8.36 -11.10
N SER A 32 5.05 9.59 -11.03
CA SER A 32 3.63 9.88 -11.32
C SER A 32 3.29 9.84 -12.81
N ASP A 33 4.30 9.86 -13.67
CA ASP A 33 4.19 9.81 -15.14
C ASP A 33 4.44 8.41 -15.71
N TRP A 34 4.87 7.46 -14.87
CA TRP A 34 5.08 6.08 -15.32
C TRP A 34 3.77 5.33 -15.46
N ALA A 35 3.68 4.52 -16.50
CA ALA A 35 2.59 3.58 -16.72
C ALA A 35 3.16 2.26 -17.27
N PRO A 36 2.53 1.11 -16.97
CA PRO A 36 2.97 -0.16 -17.51
C PRO A 36 2.79 -0.21 -19.04
N PRO A 37 3.57 -1.04 -19.74
CA PRO A 37 3.41 -1.20 -21.19
C PRO A 37 1.98 -1.61 -21.56
N GLY A 38 1.36 -0.90 -22.50
CA GLY A 38 -0.01 -1.16 -22.93
C GLY A 38 -1.10 -0.64 -21.99
N TRP A 39 -0.75 0.25 -21.04
CA TRP A 39 -1.73 0.97 -20.25
C TRP A 39 -2.67 1.80 -21.13
N ASP A 40 -3.96 1.46 -21.07
CA ASP A 40 -5.05 2.18 -21.72
C ASP A 40 -6.22 2.26 -20.71
N PRO A 41 -6.44 3.41 -20.05
CA PRO A 41 -7.48 3.54 -19.04
C PRO A 41 -8.86 3.55 -19.70
N ASP A 42 -9.74 2.65 -19.27
CA ASP A 42 -11.12 2.64 -19.74
C ASP A 42 -11.95 3.80 -19.17
N GLY A 43 -13.16 3.98 -19.71
CA GLY A 43 -14.06 5.04 -19.26
C GLY A 43 -14.43 4.94 -17.77
N GLU A 44 -14.55 3.73 -17.23
CA GLU A 44 -14.85 3.52 -15.81
C GLU A 44 -13.69 3.99 -14.92
N TYR A 45 -12.46 3.70 -15.34
CA TYR A 45 -11.25 4.13 -14.67
C TYR A 45 -11.16 5.66 -14.63
N ILE A 46 -11.34 6.31 -15.79
CA ILE A 46 -11.30 7.77 -15.90
C ILE A 46 -12.41 8.39 -15.04
N ASP A 47 -13.61 7.82 -15.03
CA ASP A 47 -14.71 8.30 -14.21
C ASP A 47 -14.43 8.17 -12.71
N ARG A 48 -13.77 7.09 -12.30
CA ARG A 48 -13.46 6.82 -10.90
C ARG A 48 -12.31 7.66 -10.37
N PHE A 49 -11.23 7.77 -11.14
CA PHE A 49 -9.98 8.40 -10.70
C PHE A 49 -9.79 9.82 -11.22
N LYS A 50 -10.65 10.27 -12.15
CA LYS A 50 -10.59 11.61 -12.78
C LYS A 50 -9.23 11.91 -13.42
N THR A 51 -8.57 10.87 -13.91
CA THR A 51 -7.27 10.94 -14.56
C THR A 51 -7.07 9.76 -15.50
N GLU A 52 -6.30 9.96 -16.56
CA GLU A 52 -5.81 8.91 -17.46
C GLU A 52 -4.48 8.31 -16.97
N ARG A 53 -3.83 8.96 -16.00
CA ARG A 53 -2.55 8.51 -15.44
C ARG A 53 -2.75 7.20 -14.69
N PHE A 54 -1.77 6.32 -14.86
CA PHE A 54 -1.70 5.10 -14.07
C PHE A 54 -1.48 5.42 -12.59
N ILE A 55 -2.29 4.79 -11.74
CA ILE A 55 -2.17 4.86 -10.28
C ILE A 55 -1.87 3.46 -9.78
N TRP A 56 -0.69 3.30 -9.15
CA TRP A 56 -0.32 2.05 -8.52
C TRP A 56 -1.37 1.60 -7.48
N PRO A 57 -1.74 0.31 -7.46
CA PRO A 57 -2.57 -0.25 -6.40
C PRO A 57 -1.96 -0.02 -5.03
N SER A 58 -2.75 0.53 -4.10
CA SER A 58 -2.27 0.81 -2.73
C SER A 58 -1.85 -0.44 -1.97
N VAL A 59 -0.72 -0.39 -1.25
CA VAL A 59 -0.27 -1.50 -0.41
C VAL A 59 -0.59 -1.20 1.04
N ARG A 60 -1.26 -2.13 1.73
CA ARG A 60 -1.51 -2.02 3.16
C ARG A 60 -0.28 -2.47 3.93
N LYS A 61 -0.03 -1.85 5.09
CA LYS A 61 1.04 -2.27 6.00
C LYS A 61 0.88 -3.74 6.41
N PHE A 62 -0.36 -4.16 6.68
CA PHE A 62 -0.74 -5.53 7.00
C PHE A 62 -2.13 -5.86 6.44
N TYR A 63 -2.34 -7.12 6.06
CA TYR A 63 -3.59 -7.71 5.62
C TYR A 63 -4.03 -8.75 6.66
N LEU A 64 -5.30 -8.67 7.07
CA LEU A 64 -5.86 -9.65 8.00
C LEU A 64 -6.24 -10.96 7.30
N SER A 65 -6.59 -10.91 6.01
CA SER A 65 -6.95 -12.08 5.21
C SER A 65 -5.86 -12.45 4.23
N ARG A 66 -5.61 -13.76 4.07
CA ARG A 66 -4.72 -14.30 3.03
C ARG A 66 -5.24 -13.97 1.64
N SER A 67 -6.54 -14.17 1.38
CA SER A 67 -7.11 -13.94 0.03
C SER A 67 -6.93 -12.50 -0.40
N ALA A 68 -7.25 -11.55 0.48
CA ALA A 68 -7.06 -10.12 0.21
C ALA A 68 -5.59 -9.74 -0.06
N ALA A 69 -4.63 -10.40 0.60
CA ALA A 69 -3.21 -10.20 0.34
C ALA A 69 -2.81 -10.78 -1.03
N VAL A 70 -3.31 -11.97 -1.37
CA VAL A 70 -3.05 -12.64 -2.65
C VAL A 70 -3.65 -11.85 -3.81
N ASP A 71 -4.91 -11.42 -3.72
CA ASP A 71 -5.56 -10.64 -4.78
C ASP A 71 -4.79 -9.35 -5.06
N ARG A 72 -4.28 -8.70 -3.99
CA ARG A 72 -3.45 -7.50 -4.16
C ARG A 72 -2.09 -7.82 -4.76
N ALA A 73 -1.46 -8.93 -4.37
CA ALA A 73 -0.19 -9.37 -4.94
C ALA A 73 -0.33 -9.64 -6.45
N LEU A 74 -1.36 -10.37 -6.86
CA LEU A 74 -1.65 -10.65 -8.27
C LEU A 74 -1.90 -9.36 -9.07
N LEU A 75 -2.63 -8.40 -8.50
CA LEU A 75 -2.86 -7.12 -9.17
C LEU A 75 -1.57 -6.31 -9.35
N LEU A 76 -0.65 -6.38 -8.39
CA LEU A 76 0.66 -5.71 -8.49
C LEU A 76 1.57 -6.41 -9.51
N GLU A 77 1.60 -7.74 -9.51
CA GLU A 77 2.36 -8.54 -10.48
C GLU A 77 1.84 -8.37 -11.91
N HIS A 78 0.53 -8.18 -12.07
CA HIS A 78 -0.07 -7.85 -13.37
C HIS A 78 0.52 -6.55 -13.96
N TYR A 79 0.92 -5.60 -13.11
CA TYR A 79 1.58 -4.35 -13.51
C TYR A 79 3.11 -4.41 -13.40
N ASP A 80 3.69 -5.61 -13.50
CA ASP A 80 5.14 -5.86 -13.56
C ASP A 80 5.92 -5.58 -12.26
N ALA A 81 5.23 -5.42 -11.13
CA ALA A 81 5.90 -5.39 -9.83
C ALA A 81 6.22 -6.82 -9.35
N LYS A 82 7.39 -7.02 -8.73
CA LYS A 82 7.74 -8.29 -8.07
C LYS A 82 7.22 -8.29 -6.64
N VAL A 83 6.42 -9.27 -6.27
CA VAL A 83 5.78 -9.31 -4.95
C VAL A 83 6.20 -10.56 -4.18
N ARG A 84 6.60 -10.37 -2.93
CA ARG A 84 6.81 -11.45 -1.95
C ARG A 84 5.73 -11.39 -0.88
N LEU A 85 4.92 -12.45 -0.79
CA LEU A 85 3.89 -12.61 0.24
C LEU A 85 4.51 -13.16 1.53
N LEU A 86 4.46 -12.38 2.59
CA LEU A 86 4.97 -12.74 3.91
C LEU A 86 3.82 -13.01 4.86
N ARG A 87 3.96 -14.07 5.68
CA ARG A 87 3.06 -14.36 6.79
C ARG A 87 3.79 -14.06 8.11
N SER A 88 3.11 -13.46 9.07
CA SER A 88 3.65 -13.33 10.42
C SER A 88 3.80 -14.70 11.11
N VAL A 89 4.56 -14.73 12.20
CA VAL A 89 4.39 -15.73 13.25
C VAL A 89 3.03 -15.53 13.94
N PRO A 90 2.54 -16.49 14.75
CA PRO A 90 1.32 -16.30 15.52
C PRO A 90 1.40 -15.03 16.36
N LEU A 91 0.37 -14.20 16.29
CA LEU A 91 0.32 -12.92 17.00
C LEU A 91 -0.14 -13.13 18.44
N THR A 92 0.65 -12.63 19.37
CA THR A 92 0.25 -12.50 20.78
C THR A 92 -0.08 -11.03 21.06
N PHE A 93 -1.30 -10.78 21.52
CA PHE A 93 -1.76 -9.44 21.87
C PHE A 93 -1.84 -9.31 23.39
N GLU A 94 -1.33 -8.19 23.89
CA GLU A 94 -1.47 -7.80 25.29
C GLU A 94 -2.40 -6.59 25.39
N GLU A 95 -3.28 -6.58 26.39
CA GLU A 95 -4.09 -5.40 26.68
C GLU A 95 -3.20 -4.28 27.23
N ARG A 96 -3.36 -3.06 26.72
CA ARG A 96 -2.64 -1.86 27.17
C ARG A 96 -3.65 -0.74 27.43
N PRO A 97 -3.51 0.03 28.52
CA PRO A 97 -4.42 1.13 28.81
C PRO A 97 -4.26 2.26 27.78
N PHE A 98 -5.36 2.70 27.18
CA PHE A 98 -5.39 3.84 26.25
C PHE A 98 -5.43 5.17 27.02
N LYS A 99 -4.31 5.59 27.62
CA LYS A 99 -4.20 6.96 28.17
C LYS A 99 -3.67 7.91 27.10
N ARG A 100 -4.58 8.49 26.29
CA ARG A 100 -4.29 9.81 25.68
C ARG A 100 -4.86 10.86 26.63
N PRO A 101 -4.04 11.70 27.29
CA PRO A 101 -4.60 12.85 27.97
C PRO A 101 -5.33 13.69 26.92
N LEU A 102 -6.63 13.93 27.14
CA LEU A 102 -7.37 14.91 26.35
C LEU A 102 -6.63 16.24 26.51
N ARG A 103 -6.02 16.75 25.44
CA ARG A 103 -5.56 18.14 25.42
C ARG A 103 -6.82 18.98 25.41
N LEU A 104 -7.22 19.49 26.58
CA LEU A 104 -8.13 20.61 26.67
C LEU A 104 -7.46 21.76 25.93
N ILE A 105 -7.92 22.06 24.71
CA ILE A 105 -7.54 23.28 24.02
C ILE A 105 -8.19 24.41 24.83
N ALA A 106 -7.43 25.04 25.72
CA ALA A 106 -7.83 26.28 26.36
C ALA A 106 -7.78 27.39 25.30
N GLY A 107 -8.88 27.59 24.58
CA GLY A 107 -8.96 28.59 23.52
C GLY A 107 -10.40 28.97 23.19
N GLY A 108 -10.81 30.14 23.68
CA GLY A 108 -12.05 30.85 23.33
C GLY A 108 -13.05 30.90 24.49
N ALA A 109 -13.42 32.04 25.08
CA ALA A 109 -13.29 33.43 24.67
C ALA A 109 -13.15 34.33 25.92
N VAL A 110 -12.35 35.39 25.80
CA VAL A 110 -12.46 36.61 26.62
C VAL A 110 -13.02 37.69 25.72
#